data_AF-A0A2N0Q066-F1
#
_entry.id   AF-A0A2N0Q066-F1
#
_cell.length_a   1.000
_cell.length_b   1.000
_cell.length_c   1.000
_cell.angle_alpha   90.00
_cell.angle_beta   90.00
_cell.angle_gamma   90.00
#
_symmetry.space_group_name_H-M   'P 1'
#
loop_
_entity.id
_entity.type
_entity.pdbx_description
1 polymer ?
#
loop_
_entity_poly.entity_id
_entity_poly.type
_entity_poly.pdbx_seq_one_letter_code
_entity_poly.pdbx_strand_id
1 'polypeptide(L)'
;MIRCPKTEEITDTLTMNATTENTSVDVPNYRNTWSRSQRSRLDAIKGPRFEQTDLEAQPRPLAAIDLIAEEPIRYVEGRVAVCHGGKGALGHPQIYINLDHPGAHACGYCGIRFEQKHH
;
A
#
# COMPACT_ATOMS: atom_id res chain seq x y z
N MET A 1 38.34 -23.07 -32.31
CA MET A 1 39.01 -22.72 -31.03
C MET A 1 39.12 -21.21 -30.95
N ILE A 2 38.16 -20.56 -30.29
CA ILE A 2 38.19 -19.11 -30.03
C ILE A 2 37.96 -18.96 -28.52
N ARG A 3 38.98 -18.50 -27.80
CA ARG A 3 38.98 -18.29 -26.35
C ARG A 3 38.31 -16.94 -26.06
N CYS A 4 37.26 -16.93 -25.23
CA CYS A 4 36.77 -15.71 -24.58
C CYS A 4 37.61 -15.41 -23.31
N PRO A 5 37.90 -14.13 -23.03
CA PRO A 5 38.71 -13.72 -21.87
C PRO A 5 37.92 -13.72 -20.55
N LYS A 6 38.69 -13.63 -19.47
CA LYS A 6 38.42 -14.03 -18.08
C LYS A 6 37.44 -13.09 -17.34
N THR A 7 36.75 -13.70 -16.37
CA THR A 7 36.05 -13.06 -15.26
C THR A 7 37.01 -12.15 -14.48
N GLU A 8 36.69 -10.86 -14.39
CA GLU A 8 37.28 -9.95 -13.41
C GLU A 8 36.21 -9.56 -12.40
N GLU A 9 36.59 -9.67 -11.13
CA GLU A 9 35.78 -9.49 -9.93
C GLU A 9 35.30 -8.05 -9.80
N ILE A 10 33.98 -7.86 -9.65
CA ILE A 10 33.39 -6.58 -9.28
C ILE A 10 33.25 -6.59 -7.76
N THR A 11 34.30 -6.17 -7.06
CA THR A 11 34.24 -5.79 -5.64
C THR A 11 33.88 -4.30 -5.55
N ASP A 12 32.63 -3.95 -5.86
CA ASP A 12 32.10 -2.64 -5.47
C ASP A 12 31.53 -2.74 -4.06
N THR A 13 32.40 -2.49 -3.09
CA THR A 13 32.01 -2.08 -1.74
C THR A 13 31.35 -0.70 -1.84
N LEU A 14 30.05 -0.67 -2.15
CA LEU A 14 29.23 0.49 -1.85
C LEU A 14 28.91 0.44 -0.36
N THR A 15 29.72 1.19 0.36
CA THR A 15 29.43 1.77 1.67
C THR A 15 27.94 2.11 1.78
N MET A 16 27.25 1.37 2.65
CA MET A 16 25.94 1.78 3.18
C MET A 16 26.17 2.98 4.10
N ASN A 17 26.46 4.13 3.50
CA ASN A 17 26.41 5.40 4.20
C ASN A 17 24.94 5.73 4.40
N ALA A 18 24.43 5.29 5.54
CA ALA A 18 23.21 5.77 6.16
C ALA A 18 23.36 7.27 6.45
N THR A 19 23.18 8.08 5.41
CA THR A 19 22.97 9.51 5.53
C THR A 19 21.54 9.77 5.07
N THR A 20 20.68 9.81 6.08
CA THR A 20 19.36 10.44 6.17
C THR A 20 18.98 11.37 5.00
N GLU A 21 18.30 10.83 3.99
CA GLU A 21 17.54 11.58 2.98
C GLU A 21 16.14 10.94 2.89
N ASN A 22 15.46 10.81 4.03
CA ASN A 22 14.09 10.28 4.12
C ASN A 22 13.09 11.42 4.36
N THR A 23 13.24 12.52 3.62
CA THR A 23 12.47 13.76 3.80
C THR A 23 11.28 13.91 2.87
N SER A 24 10.97 12.92 2.02
CA SER A 24 9.86 13.00 1.04
C SER A 24 8.71 12.02 1.27
N VAL A 25 8.71 11.27 2.37
CA VAL A 25 7.70 10.23 2.59
C VAL A 25 6.50 10.80 3.35
N ASP A 26 5.35 10.90 2.68
CA ASP A 26 4.10 11.40 3.27
C ASP A 26 3.65 10.56 4.49
N VAL A 27 3.75 9.23 4.36
CA VAL A 27 3.44 8.24 5.40
C VAL A 27 4.48 7.11 5.40
N PRO A 28 4.70 6.39 6.52
CA PRO A 28 5.83 5.46 6.61
C PRO A 28 5.86 4.33 5.57
N ASN A 29 4.70 3.82 5.13
CA ASN A 29 4.58 2.72 4.18
C ASN A 29 4.38 3.15 2.71
N TYR A 30 3.95 4.39 2.46
CA TYR A 30 3.58 4.85 1.12
C TYR A 30 4.25 6.19 0.78
N ARG A 31 4.91 6.24 -0.39
CA ARG A 31 5.77 7.39 -0.78
C ARG A 31 5.03 8.54 -1.45
N ASN A 32 3.90 8.29 -2.10
CA ASN A 32 3.22 9.26 -2.95
C ASN A 32 1.89 9.75 -2.33
N THR A 33 1.24 10.71 -2.97
CA THR A 33 -0.15 11.05 -2.66
C THR A 33 -1.10 10.10 -3.39
N TRP A 34 -2.24 9.75 -2.78
CA TRP A 34 -3.21 8.79 -3.35
C TRP A 34 -4.53 9.46 -3.78
N SER A 35 -4.62 10.79 -3.69
CA SER A 35 -5.76 11.54 -4.19
C SER A 35 -5.33 12.85 -4.85
N ARG A 36 -6.10 13.30 -5.84
CA ARG A 36 -5.75 14.48 -6.66
C ARG A 36 -5.64 15.77 -5.85
N SER A 37 -6.41 15.88 -4.77
CA SER A 37 -6.45 17.06 -3.90
C SER A 37 -5.54 16.94 -2.67
N GLN A 38 -4.85 15.81 -2.47
CA GLN A 38 -3.95 15.63 -1.33
C GLN A 38 -2.64 16.36 -1.58
N ARG A 39 -2.25 17.19 -0.60
CA ARG A 39 -0.97 17.87 -0.58
C ARG A 39 0.10 16.95 -0.01
N SER A 40 1.33 17.07 -0.52
CA SER A 40 2.48 16.41 0.09
C SER A 40 2.71 16.94 1.50
N ARG A 41 3.34 16.14 2.35
CA ARG A 41 3.75 16.50 3.70
C ARG A 41 4.70 17.68 3.69
N LEU A 42 5.65 17.70 2.76
CA LEU A 42 6.59 18.82 2.57
C LEU A 42 5.86 20.12 2.26
N ASP A 43 4.77 20.07 1.48
CA ASP A 43 3.96 21.25 1.22
C ASP A 43 3.03 21.62 2.36
N ALA A 44 2.58 20.66 3.16
CA ALA A 44 1.67 20.88 4.28
C ALA A 44 2.38 21.45 5.52
N ILE A 45 3.61 21.00 5.79
CA ILE A 45 4.45 21.44 6.91
C ILE A 45 5.23 22.68 6.48
N LYS A 46 4.51 23.79 6.29
CA LYS A 46 5.08 25.09 5.94
C LYS A 46 4.55 26.16 6.90
N GLY A 47 5.44 27.06 7.32
CA GLY A 47 5.09 28.30 8.04
C GLY A 47 5.25 28.24 9.56
N PRO A 48 4.98 29.36 10.24
CA PRO A 48 5.39 29.60 11.64
C PRO A 48 4.76 28.66 12.68
N ARG A 49 3.64 28.00 12.35
CA ARG A 49 2.96 27.07 13.27
C ARG A 49 3.82 25.85 13.62
N PHE A 50 4.73 25.47 12.72
CA PHE A 50 5.59 24.30 12.90
C PHE A 50 6.97 24.67 13.48
N GLU A 51 7.27 25.96 13.65
CA GLU A 51 8.48 26.43 14.31
C GLU A 51 8.44 25.93 15.77
N GLN A 52 9.50 25.27 16.24
CA GLN A 52 9.59 24.65 17.58
C GLN A 52 8.60 23.51 17.86
N THR A 53 7.94 22.96 16.84
CA THR A 53 7.12 21.75 17.00
C THR A 53 7.99 20.50 16.84
N ASP A 54 7.89 19.55 17.78
CA ASP A 54 8.45 18.21 17.59
C ASP A 54 7.64 17.47 16.51
N LEU A 55 8.24 17.32 15.32
CA LEU A 55 7.61 16.71 14.15
C LEU A 55 7.51 15.19 14.24
N GLU A 56 8.34 14.54 15.07
CA GLU A 56 8.34 13.09 15.23
C GLU A 56 7.22 12.63 16.16
N ALA A 57 6.84 13.47 17.13
CA ALA A 57 5.68 13.24 17.98
C ALA A 57 4.33 13.47 17.27
N GLN A 58 4.33 14.05 16.06
CA GLN A 58 3.09 14.30 15.32
C GLN A 58 2.49 13.00 14.76
N PRO A 59 1.15 12.90 14.63
CA PRO A 59 0.50 11.72 14.06
C PRO A 59 1.00 11.39 12.65
N ARG A 60 1.51 10.16 12.47
CA ARG A 60 1.99 9.62 11.18
C ARG A 60 1.43 8.20 10.96
N PRO A 61 0.11 8.05 10.75
CA PRO A 61 -0.50 6.75 10.53
C PRO A 61 -0.02 6.12 9.22
N LEU A 62 -0.11 4.80 9.15
CA LEU A 62 0.13 4.05 7.92
C LEU A 62 -1.01 4.31 6.92
N ALA A 63 -0.70 4.38 5.64
CA ALA A 63 -1.72 4.45 4.59
C ALA A 63 -2.40 3.09 4.42
N ALA A 64 -3.73 3.13 4.39
CA ALA A 64 -4.56 1.94 4.23
C ALA A 64 -4.45 1.32 2.83
N ILE A 65 -3.99 2.05 1.81
CA ILE A 65 -3.87 1.56 0.43
C ILE A 65 -2.91 0.38 0.31
N ASP A 66 -1.75 0.43 0.98
CA ASP A 66 -0.80 -0.68 0.96
C ASP A 66 -1.29 -1.81 1.86
N LEU A 67 -1.84 -1.47 3.03
CA LEU A 67 -2.35 -2.46 3.98
C LEU A 67 -3.46 -3.33 3.36
N ILE A 68 -4.35 -2.74 2.54
CA ILE A 68 -5.39 -3.52 1.85
C ILE A 68 -4.85 -4.26 0.62
N ALA A 69 -3.76 -3.76 0.02
CA ALA A 69 -3.11 -4.44 -1.09
C ALA A 69 -2.40 -5.74 -0.63
N GLU A 70 -1.89 -5.75 0.60
CA GLU A 70 -1.31 -6.92 1.26
C GLU A 70 -2.34 -8.02 1.59
N GLU A 71 -3.61 -7.65 1.82
CA GLU A 71 -4.67 -8.62 2.11
C GLU A 71 -4.89 -9.55 0.89
N PRO A 72 -4.89 -10.88 1.11
CA PRO A 72 -5.06 -11.85 0.04
C PRO A 72 -6.47 -11.81 -0.56
N ILE A 73 -6.56 -12.19 -1.83
CA ILE A 73 -7.83 -12.35 -2.53
C ILE A 73 -8.56 -13.56 -1.95
N ARG A 74 -9.83 -13.38 -1.60
CA ARG A 74 -10.68 -14.44 -1.05
C ARG A 74 -11.44 -15.14 -2.17
N TYR A 75 -11.15 -16.42 -2.32
CA TYR A 75 -11.75 -17.22 -3.36
C TYR A 75 -13.08 -17.84 -2.93
N VAL A 76 -14.13 -17.63 -3.72
CA VAL A 76 -15.49 -18.13 -3.48
C VAL A 76 -15.91 -19.07 -4.61
N GLU A 77 -16.67 -20.13 -4.30
CA GLU A 77 -17.10 -21.11 -5.31
C GLU A 77 -18.31 -20.63 -6.14
N GLY A 78 -19.17 -19.82 -5.52
CA GLY A 78 -20.34 -19.23 -6.18
C GLY A 78 -20.03 -17.96 -6.96
N ARG A 79 -20.97 -17.57 -7.83
CA ARG A 79 -20.92 -16.34 -8.63
C ARG A 79 -21.12 -15.04 -7.83
N VAL A 80 -21.58 -15.15 -6.58
CA VAL A 80 -21.84 -14.00 -5.70
C VAL A 80 -21.07 -14.17 -4.39
N ALA A 81 -20.27 -13.17 -4.03
CA ALA A 81 -19.65 -13.07 -2.71
C ALA A 81 -20.48 -12.19 -1.79
N VAL A 82 -20.49 -12.54 -0.50
CA VAL A 82 -21.18 -11.77 0.56
C VAL A 82 -20.15 -11.18 1.50
N CYS A 83 -20.19 -9.86 1.68
CA CYS A 83 -19.28 -9.15 2.58
C CYS A 83 -20.07 -8.29 3.59
N HIS A 84 -19.69 -8.39 4.86
CA HIS A 84 -20.33 -7.70 6.00
C HIS A 84 -19.28 -7.17 7.00
N GLY A 85 -18.02 -7.04 6.59
CA GLY A 85 -16.92 -6.56 7.44
C GLY A 85 -16.52 -7.49 8.60
N GLY A 86 -17.05 -8.72 8.68
CA GLY A 86 -16.60 -9.79 9.59
C GLY A 86 -17.00 -9.66 11.07
N LYS A 87 -17.62 -8.57 11.50
CA LYS A 87 -17.98 -8.32 12.92
C LYS A 87 -19.49 -8.10 13.15
N GLY A 88 -20.33 -8.67 12.29
CA GLY A 88 -21.79 -8.46 12.35
C GLY A 88 -22.14 -6.98 12.27
N ALA A 89 -22.83 -6.45 13.29
CA ALA A 89 -23.25 -5.05 13.36
C ALA A 89 -22.09 -4.03 13.48
N LEU A 90 -20.89 -4.45 13.90
CA LEU A 90 -19.72 -3.58 13.96
C LEU A 90 -18.98 -3.46 12.62
N GLY A 91 -19.44 -4.18 11.59
CA GLY A 91 -18.95 -4.08 10.23
C GLY A 91 -19.65 -2.99 9.43
N HIS A 92 -19.65 -3.16 8.11
CA HIS A 92 -20.45 -2.35 7.19
C HIS A 92 -21.74 -3.10 6.81
N PRO A 93 -22.72 -2.42 6.19
CA PRO A 93 -23.93 -3.07 5.69
C PRO A 93 -23.59 -4.27 4.80
N GLN A 94 -24.33 -5.35 4.96
CA GLN A 94 -24.14 -6.55 4.15
C GLN A 94 -24.36 -6.23 2.67
N ILE A 95 -23.35 -6.52 1.86
CA ILE A 95 -23.42 -6.38 0.40
C ILE A 95 -23.16 -7.70 -0.31
N TYR A 96 -23.67 -7.75 -1.54
CA TYR A 96 -23.49 -8.84 -2.48
C TYR A 96 -22.66 -8.33 -3.66
N ILE A 97 -21.54 -8.99 -3.94
CA ILE A 97 -20.58 -8.60 -4.97
C ILE A 97 -20.69 -9.62 -6.11
N ASN A 98 -20.85 -9.12 -7.33
CA ASN A 98 -20.90 -9.98 -8.51
C ASN A 98 -19.49 -10.43 -8.92
N LEU A 99 -19.29 -11.72 -9.17
CA LEU A 99 -18.03 -12.33 -9.59
C LEU A 99 -18.11 -12.96 -11.00
N ASP A 100 -19.16 -12.67 -11.77
CA ASP A 100 -19.32 -13.20 -13.14
C ASP A 100 -18.18 -12.77 -14.09
N HIS A 101 -17.56 -11.61 -13.84
CA HIS A 101 -16.42 -11.13 -14.62
C HIS A 101 -15.10 -11.70 -14.07
N PRO A 102 -14.15 -12.10 -14.94
CA PRO A 102 -12.87 -12.63 -14.50
C PRO A 102 -12.07 -11.58 -13.71
N GLY A 103 -11.31 -12.05 -12.72
CA GLY A 103 -10.47 -11.21 -11.87
C GLY A 103 -11.10 -10.87 -10.51
N ALA A 104 -10.32 -10.16 -9.71
CA ALA A 104 -10.66 -9.86 -8.34
C ALA A 104 -11.53 -8.59 -8.22
N HIS A 105 -12.69 -8.73 -7.60
CA HIS A 105 -13.64 -7.64 -7.34
C HIS A 105 -13.57 -7.20 -5.88
N ALA A 106 -13.42 -5.90 -5.66
CA ALA A 106 -13.29 -5.34 -4.32
C ALA A 106 -14.64 -5.00 -3.67
N CYS A 107 -14.74 -5.21 -2.36
CA CYS A 107 -15.82 -4.65 -1.54
C CYS A 107 -15.72 -3.12 -1.49
N GLY A 108 -16.80 -2.42 -1.79
CA GLY A 108 -16.83 -0.94 -1.77
C GLY A 108 -16.68 -0.30 -0.38
N TYR A 109 -16.77 -1.08 0.70
CA TYR A 109 -16.57 -0.59 2.07
C TYR A 109 -15.17 -0.91 2.60
N CYS A 110 -14.83 -2.20 2.71
CA CYS A 110 -13.56 -2.63 3.30
C CYS A 110 -12.40 -2.72 2.32
N GLY A 111 -12.64 -2.75 1.00
CA GLY A 111 -11.61 -2.95 -0.01
C GLY A 111 -11.11 -4.40 -0.16
N ILE A 112 -11.59 -5.35 0.66
CA ILE A 112 -11.26 -6.78 0.52
C ILE A 112 -11.69 -7.27 -0.86
N ARG A 113 -10.82 -8.04 -1.50
CA ARG A 113 -11.01 -8.56 -2.85
C ARG A 113 -11.52 -9.99 -2.84
N PHE A 114 -12.45 -10.27 -3.75
CA PHE A 114 -13.05 -11.59 -3.95
C PHE A 114 -12.91 -12.03 -5.40
N GLU A 115 -12.72 -13.32 -5.62
CA GLU A 115 -12.63 -13.90 -6.96
C GLU A 115 -13.32 -15.26 -6.99
N GLN A 116 -13.91 -15.63 -8.12
CA GLN A 116 -14.53 -16.93 -8.28
C GLN A 116 -13.46 -18.00 -8.49
N LYS A 117 -13.54 -19.12 -7.75
CA LYS A 117 -12.72 -20.30 -8.05
C LYS A 117 -13.16 -20.88 -9.37
N HIS A 118 -12.30 -20.78 -10.38
CA HIS A 118 -12.46 -21.54 -11.61
C HIS A 118 -12.08 -23.01 -11.34
N HIS A 119 -12.99 -23.92 -11.67
CA HIS A 119 -12.79 -25.37 -11.58
C HIS A 119 -11.88 -25.88 -12.69
#